data_AF-A0A7J0E503-F1
#
_entry.id   AF-A0A7J0E503-F1
#
_cell.length_a   1.000
_cell.length_b   1.000
_cell.length_c   1.000
_cell.angle_alpha   90.00
_cell.angle_beta   90.00
_cell.angle_gamma   90.00
#
_symmetry.space_group_name_H-M   'P 1'
#
loop_
_entity.id
_entity.type
_entity.pdbx_description
1 polymer ?
#
loop_
_entity_poly.entity_id
_entity_poly.type
_entity_poly.pdbx_seq_one_letter_code
_entity_poly.pdbx_strand_id
1 'polypeptide(L)'
;MMKMMKPSMATRGGTSTISLSSISNSATGKNEYLEPPVACSGDGSAIGRESPAKKLRGLLESPGIHLGPACFDALSAKLIERSGFDFCFTTGFVSYGEMVDQGRQIAQAVSIPIIGDGDNGYGNAMNVKRTVKGYISAGFAGIILEDQSGYANQIDAFVLWIIFCQYEITSPAVWMSGAKVSLGKDLAGLEALQEKVVSREEAVMKIKAAVDARKESGSDIVIVARTDSRQAVCLEESIWRSRAFH
;
A
#
# COMPACT_ATOMS: atom_id res chain seq x y z
N MET A 1 -31.53 29.57 -21.91
CA MET A 1 -30.25 29.89 -22.57
C MET A 1 -29.17 29.02 -21.95
N MET A 2 -28.95 27.84 -22.51
CA MET A 2 -27.86 26.92 -22.19
C MET A 2 -27.63 26.09 -23.45
N LYS A 3 -26.45 26.26 -24.06
CA LYS A 3 -26.09 25.77 -25.39
C LYS A 3 -25.42 24.40 -25.19
N MET A 4 -26.07 23.34 -25.67
CA MET A 4 -25.48 21.99 -25.73
C MET A 4 -24.26 21.99 -26.68
N MET A 5 -23.10 21.57 -26.17
CA MET A 5 -21.87 21.39 -26.96
C MET A 5 -21.75 19.91 -27.35
N LYS A 6 -21.80 19.62 -28.66
CA LYS A 6 -21.51 18.29 -29.22
C LYS A 6 -20.00 18.09 -29.38
N PRO A 7 -19.44 16.88 -29.19
CA PRO A 7 -18.05 16.60 -29.51
C PRO A 7 -17.87 16.40 -31.03
N SER A 8 -16.90 17.10 -31.63
CA SER A 8 -16.54 16.93 -33.04
C SER A 8 -15.47 15.87 -33.22
N MET A 9 -15.78 14.83 -34.01
CA MET A 9 -14.80 13.90 -34.58
C MET A 9 -13.89 14.62 -35.59
N ALA A 10 -12.58 14.43 -35.46
CA ALA A 10 -11.61 14.78 -36.50
C ALA A 10 -11.04 13.49 -37.10
N THR A 11 -11.44 13.21 -38.34
CA THR A 11 -10.84 12.22 -39.23
C THR A 11 -9.68 12.87 -39.98
N ARG A 12 -8.47 12.28 -39.94
CA ARG A 12 -7.47 12.40 -41.00
C ARG A 12 -6.73 11.08 -41.16
N GLY A 13 -7.09 10.35 -42.22
CA GLY A 13 -6.28 9.27 -42.77
C GLY A 13 -5.05 9.84 -43.48
N GLY A 14 -3.99 9.04 -43.49
CA GLY A 14 -2.74 9.31 -44.19
C GLY A 14 -1.79 8.12 -44.01
N THR A 15 -2.02 7.07 -44.80
CA THR A 15 -1.10 5.94 -44.95
C THR A 15 0.14 6.38 -45.71
N SER A 16 1.31 6.28 -45.08
CA SER A 16 2.60 6.33 -45.77
C SER A 16 3.50 5.20 -45.26
N THR A 17 3.62 4.19 -46.11
CA THR A 17 4.54 3.06 -46.02
C THR A 17 5.98 3.58 -46.00
N ILE A 18 6.74 3.34 -44.93
CA ILE A 18 8.16 3.69 -44.88
C ILE A 18 8.97 2.49 -45.40
N SER A 19 9.69 2.72 -46.50
CA SER A 19 10.59 1.80 -47.18
C SER A 19 11.78 1.43 -46.30
N LEU A 20 11.99 0.13 -46.09
CA LEU A 20 13.18 -0.46 -45.50
C LEU A 20 14.33 -0.47 -46.53
N SER A 21 14.99 0.67 -46.75
CA SER A 21 16.19 0.69 -47.61
C SER A 21 17.00 1.98 -47.50
N SER A 22 17.54 2.28 -46.33
CA SER A 22 18.73 3.15 -46.20
C SER A 22 19.02 3.40 -44.73
N ILE A 23 20.04 2.73 -44.19
CA ILE A 23 21.20 3.36 -43.55
C ILE A 23 22.23 2.26 -43.30
N SER A 24 23.40 2.52 -43.86
CA SER A 24 24.57 1.67 -44.01
C SER A 24 25.24 1.32 -42.69
N ASN A 25 25.72 0.08 -42.63
CA ASN A 25 26.64 -0.41 -41.62
C ASN A 25 28.04 0.15 -41.90
N SER A 26 28.60 0.94 -40.99
CA SER A 26 30.04 1.26 -40.98
C SER A 26 30.59 1.00 -39.58
N ALA A 27 31.28 -0.13 -39.46
CA ALA A 27 32.07 -0.51 -38.31
C ALA A 27 33.23 0.48 -38.08
N THR A 28 33.39 0.94 -36.84
CA THR A 28 34.68 1.12 -36.12
C THR A 28 34.39 1.82 -34.79
N GLY A 29 34.60 1.14 -33.66
CA GLY A 29 34.49 1.78 -32.35
C GLY A 29 34.46 0.76 -31.21
N LYS A 30 35.56 0.69 -30.48
CA LYS A 30 35.86 -0.12 -29.29
C LYS A 30 34.64 -0.46 -28.42
N ASN A 31 34.46 -1.75 -28.14
CA ASN A 31 33.51 -2.25 -27.15
C ASN A 31 34.17 -2.12 -25.75
N GLU A 32 34.11 -0.92 -25.17
CA GLU A 32 34.48 -0.72 -23.77
C GLU A 32 33.31 -1.23 -22.90
N TYR A 33 33.55 -2.32 -22.19
CA TYR A 33 32.72 -2.71 -21.05
C TYR A 33 32.74 -1.55 -20.05
N LEU A 34 31.62 -0.85 -19.92
CA LEU A 34 31.43 0.17 -18.89
C LEU A 34 31.51 -0.52 -17.52
N GLU A 35 32.64 -0.35 -16.85
CA GLU A 35 32.78 -0.77 -15.45
C GLU A 35 31.75 -0.02 -14.57
N PRO A 36 31.19 -0.68 -13.53
CA PRO A 36 30.34 0.00 -12.57
C PRO A 36 31.13 1.12 -11.87
N PRO A 37 30.50 2.26 -11.54
CA PRO A 37 31.22 3.41 -11.00
C PRO A 37 31.91 3.05 -9.69
N VAL A 38 33.24 3.16 -9.71
CA VAL A 38 34.13 3.07 -8.55
C VAL A 38 33.71 4.11 -7.53
N ALA A 39 33.47 3.68 -6.28
CA ALA A 39 33.13 4.55 -5.17
C ALA A 39 34.27 5.54 -4.90
N CYS A 40 34.05 6.83 -5.23
CA CYS A 40 34.93 7.90 -4.82
C CYS A 40 34.78 8.17 -3.31
N SER A 41 35.93 8.20 -2.66
CA SER A 41 36.20 8.60 -1.27
C SER A 41 35.66 9.99 -0.94
N GLY A 42 35.20 10.14 0.31
CA GLY A 42 34.29 11.18 0.74
C GLY A 42 34.79 12.63 0.75
N ASP A 43 33.83 13.53 0.63
CA ASP A 43 33.81 14.83 1.29
C ASP A 43 32.53 14.97 2.15
N GLY A 44 32.72 15.38 3.39
CA GLY A 44 31.66 15.52 4.37
C GLY A 44 30.92 16.85 4.18
N SER A 45 29.77 16.82 3.49
CA SER A 45 28.64 17.65 3.88
C SER A 45 27.37 16.83 3.72
N ALA A 46 26.79 16.40 4.85
CA ALA A 46 25.50 15.72 4.86
C ALA A 46 24.43 16.75 4.50
N ILE A 47 24.21 16.97 3.20
CA ILE A 47 22.95 17.52 2.69
C ILE A 47 21.89 16.54 3.19
N GLY A 48 21.19 16.93 4.26
CA GLY A 48 20.31 16.04 5.01
C GLY A 48 19.29 15.40 4.08
N ARG A 49 19.53 14.13 3.73
CA ARG A 49 18.62 13.36 2.88
C ARG A 49 17.28 13.34 3.59
N GLU A 50 16.27 13.95 2.98
CA GLU A 50 14.94 14.01 3.56
C GLU A 50 14.45 12.59 3.86
N SER A 51 13.99 12.36 5.10
CA SER A 51 13.55 11.03 5.53
C SER A 51 12.35 10.60 4.68
N PRO A 52 12.19 9.29 4.38
CA PRO A 52 11.04 8.79 3.62
C PRO A 52 9.71 9.22 4.25
N ALA A 53 9.65 9.23 5.58
CA ALA A 53 8.48 9.68 6.32
C ALA A 53 8.16 11.16 6.13
N LYS A 54 9.18 12.04 6.11
CA LYS A 54 8.99 13.47 5.86
C LYS A 54 8.53 13.73 4.43
N LYS A 55 9.10 13.03 3.44
CA LYS A 55 8.61 13.06 2.05
C LYS A 55 7.14 12.67 1.97
N LEU A 56 6.75 11.57 2.62
CA LEU A 56 5.37 11.11 2.63
C LEU A 56 4.41 12.13 3.28
N ARG A 57 4.82 12.78 4.37
CA ARG A 57 4.01 13.85 4.99
C ARG A 57 3.81 15.02 4.04
N GLY A 58 4.88 15.48 3.38
CA GLY A 58 4.78 16.54 2.38
C GLY A 58 3.84 16.19 1.24
N LEU A 59 3.85 14.93 0.78
CA LEU A 59 2.89 14.43 -0.21
C LEU A 59 1.45 14.49 0.34
N LEU A 60 1.20 13.96 1.53
CA LEU A 60 -0.16 13.92 2.12
C LEU A 60 -0.71 15.32 2.46
N GLU A 61 0.15 16.30 2.75
CA GLU A 61 -0.22 17.69 2.96
C GLU A 61 -0.54 18.42 1.64
N SER A 62 -0.04 17.92 0.51
CA SER A 62 -0.30 18.52 -0.79
C SER A 62 -1.74 18.24 -1.25
N PRO A 63 -2.41 19.22 -1.88
CA PRO A 63 -3.80 19.08 -2.28
C PRO A 63 -3.94 18.07 -3.43
N GLY A 64 -5.02 17.28 -3.41
CA GLY A 64 -5.36 16.36 -4.49
C GLY A 64 -5.66 14.94 -3.98
N ILE A 65 -5.79 14.02 -4.93
CA ILE A 65 -5.93 12.59 -4.67
C ILE A 65 -4.61 11.92 -4.98
N HIS A 66 -3.99 11.32 -3.97
CA HIS A 66 -2.71 10.64 -4.10
C HIS A 66 -2.94 9.17 -4.43
N LEU A 67 -2.41 8.72 -5.57
CA LEU A 67 -2.54 7.34 -6.03
C LEU A 67 -1.28 6.56 -5.67
N GLY A 68 -1.44 5.54 -4.83
CA GLY A 68 -0.35 4.64 -4.45
C GLY A 68 -0.73 3.20 -4.80
N PRO A 69 -0.05 2.56 -5.78
CA PRO A 69 -0.25 1.15 -6.07
C PRO A 69 0.34 0.25 -4.98
N ALA A 70 -0.17 -0.98 -4.90
CA ALA A 70 0.35 -2.00 -4.01
C ALA A 70 1.53 -2.77 -4.65
N CYS A 71 2.57 -3.04 -3.87
CA CYS A 71 3.70 -3.89 -4.23
C CYS A 71 3.83 -5.07 -3.26
N PHE A 72 4.42 -6.15 -3.77
CA PHE A 72 4.71 -7.37 -3.00
C PHE A 72 6.20 -7.66 -2.92
N ASP A 73 7.04 -6.98 -3.70
CA ASP A 73 8.49 -7.18 -3.72
C ASP A 73 9.22 -5.95 -4.24
N ALA A 74 10.56 -5.99 -4.20
CA ALA A 74 11.40 -4.89 -4.65
C ALA A 74 11.24 -4.60 -6.16
N LEU A 75 10.96 -5.63 -6.97
CA LEU A 75 10.79 -5.48 -8.41
C LEU A 75 9.50 -4.72 -8.75
N SER A 76 8.36 -5.14 -8.18
CA SER A 76 7.07 -4.47 -8.35
C SER A 76 7.13 -3.03 -7.83
N ALA A 77 7.77 -2.78 -6.70
CA ALA A 77 7.99 -1.42 -6.21
C ALA A 77 8.82 -0.58 -7.20
N LYS A 78 9.87 -1.16 -7.80
CA LYS A 78 10.69 -0.46 -8.80
C LYS A 78 9.92 -0.15 -10.08
N LEU A 79 9.01 -1.03 -10.49
CA LEU A 79 8.12 -0.79 -11.62
C LEU A 79 7.12 0.33 -11.33
N ILE A 80 6.59 0.40 -10.10
CA ILE A 80 5.72 1.50 -9.65
C ILE A 80 6.46 2.83 -9.69
N GLU A 81 7.67 2.90 -9.12
CA GLU A 81 8.51 4.10 -9.17
C GLU A 81 8.78 4.53 -10.63
N ARG A 82 9.17 3.59 -11.50
CA ARG A 82 9.42 3.88 -12.92
C ARG A 82 8.19 4.31 -13.70
N SER A 83 7.00 3.94 -13.22
CA SER A 83 5.73 4.37 -13.80
C SER A 83 5.34 5.79 -13.36
N GLY A 84 6.11 6.41 -12.48
CA GLY A 84 5.94 7.81 -12.05
C GLY A 84 5.00 8.00 -10.86
N PHE A 85 4.73 6.96 -10.07
CA PHE A 85 3.97 7.12 -8.84
C PHE A 85 4.84 7.67 -7.70
N ASP A 86 4.25 8.52 -6.86
CA ASP A 86 4.97 9.23 -5.79
C ASP A 86 5.20 8.39 -4.53
N PHE A 87 4.44 7.30 -4.35
CA PHE A 87 4.53 6.40 -3.21
C PHE A 87 3.87 5.04 -3.52
N CYS A 88 4.11 4.05 -2.68
CA CYS A 88 3.46 2.74 -2.79
C CYS A 88 3.11 2.14 -1.43
N PHE A 89 2.28 1.10 -1.45
CA PHE A 89 1.90 0.32 -0.28
C PHE A 89 2.42 -1.11 -0.42
N THR A 90 2.83 -1.71 0.68
CA THR A 90 3.00 -3.17 0.76
C THR A 90 1.73 -3.83 1.27
N THR A 91 1.49 -5.08 0.90
CA THR A 91 0.33 -5.86 1.37
C THR A 91 0.74 -6.90 2.43
N GLY A 92 0.00 -7.02 3.53
CA GLY A 92 0.45 -7.61 4.80
C GLY A 92 0.12 -9.08 5.08
N PHE A 93 0.05 -9.99 4.11
CA PHE A 93 -0.30 -11.40 4.40
C PHE A 93 0.84 -12.25 4.98
N VAL A 94 1.77 -11.67 5.75
CA VAL A 94 3.00 -12.33 6.23
C VAL A 94 3.27 -12.01 7.71
N SER A 95 4.15 -12.78 8.34
CA SER A 95 4.53 -12.50 9.74
C SER A 95 5.31 -11.18 9.87
N TYR A 96 5.30 -10.60 11.08
CA TYR A 96 6.05 -9.37 11.38
C TYR A 96 7.51 -9.39 10.89
N GLY A 97 8.22 -10.50 11.10
CA GLY A 97 9.63 -10.62 10.73
C GLY A 97 9.82 -10.57 9.21
N GLU A 98 9.00 -11.32 8.48
CA GLU A 98 8.99 -11.34 7.02
C GLU A 98 8.65 -9.95 6.47
N MET A 99 7.68 -9.25 7.07
CA MET A 99 7.28 -7.92 6.65
C MET A 99 8.38 -6.87 6.83
N VAL A 100 9.14 -6.95 7.93
CA VAL A 100 10.30 -6.08 8.17
C VAL A 100 11.41 -6.35 7.17
N ASP A 101 11.69 -7.61 6.86
CA ASP A 101 12.76 -7.97 5.91
C ASP A 101 12.38 -7.63 4.47
N GLN A 102 11.12 -7.85 4.09
CA GLN A 102 10.55 -7.41 2.82
C GLN A 102 10.59 -5.89 2.68
N GLY A 103 10.14 -5.16 3.71
CA GLY A 103 10.20 -3.71 3.77
C GLY A 103 11.61 -3.16 3.57
N ARG A 104 12.61 -3.79 4.21
CA ARG A 104 14.02 -3.41 4.04
C ARG A 104 14.51 -3.60 2.61
N GLN A 105 14.15 -4.72 1.96
CA GLN A 105 14.52 -4.97 0.57
C GLN A 105 13.87 -3.97 -0.39
N ILE A 106 12.59 -3.66 -0.17
CA ILE A 106 11.85 -2.70 -0.99
C ILE A 106 12.44 -1.29 -0.81
N ALA A 107 12.64 -0.84 0.43
CA ALA A 107 13.18 0.48 0.74
C ALA A 107 14.60 0.70 0.20
N GLN A 108 15.38 -0.36 -0.01
CA GLN A 108 16.70 -0.27 -0.64
C GLN A 108 16.62 -0.17 -2.18
N ALA A 109 15.53 -0.65 -2.79
CA ALA A 109 15.36 -0.68 -4.23
C ALA A 109 14.76 0.62 -4.81
N VAL A 110 13.97 1.35 -4.02
CA VAL A 110 13.24 2.55 -4.47
C VAL A 110 13.61 3.79 -3.65
N SER A 111 13.40 4.97 -4.24
CA SER A 111 13.59 6.28 -3.61
C SER A 111 12.26 6.93 -3.17
N ILE A 112 11.13 6.38 -3.62
CA ILE A 112 9.78 6.78 -3.22
C ILE A 112 9.43 6.23 -1.82
N PRO A 113 8.63 6.96 -1.02
CA PRO A 113 8.14 6.46 0.27
C PRO A 113 7.24 5.22 0.12
N ILE A 114 7.35 4.33 1.11
CA ILE A 114 6.58 3.08 1.17
C ILE A 114 5.76 3.07 2.46
N ILE A 115 4.49 2.74 2.36
CA ILE A 115 3.61 2.51 3.51
C ILE A 115 3.49 1.01 3.76
N GLY A 116 3.87 0.59 4.96
CA GLY A 116 3.79 -0.78 5.42
C GLY A 116 2.39 -1.18 5.89
N ASP A 117 1.96 -2.39 5.59
CA ASP A 117 0.74 -2.98 6.18
C ASP A 117 1.08 -3.67 7.50
N GLY A 118 0.67 -3.07 8.60
CA GLY A 118 0.99 -3.52 9.96
C GLY A 118 -0.04 -4.44 10.59
N ASP A 119 -1.04 -4.91 9.84
CA ASP A 119 -2.18 -5.68 10.34
C ASP A 119 -2.75 -5.03 11.62
N ASN A 120 -3.07 -5.84 12.62
CA ASN A 120 -3.50 -5.41 13.94
C ASN A 120 -2.35 -5.02 14.89
N GLY A 121 -1.12 -4.92 14.39
CA GLY A 121 0.10 -4.65 15.16
C GLY A 121 0.78 -5.89 15.75
N TYR A 122 0.43 -7.09 15.28
CA TYR A 122 1.01 -8.38 15.68
C TYR A 122 0.92 -8.68 17.19
N GLY A 123 -0.18 -8.25 17.82
CA GLY A 123 -0.45 -8.51 19.25
C GLY A 123 -1.03 -7.30 19.99
N ASN A 124 -0.52 -7.05 21.19
CA ASN A 124 -1.00 -5.98 22.07
C ASN A 124 -0.28 -4.64 21.80
N ALA A 125 -0.57 -3.62 22.60
CA ALA A 125 0.04 -2.29 22.48
C ALA A 125 1.59 -2.29 22.53
N MET A 126 2.22 -3.21 23.27
CA MET A 126 3.68 -3.33 23.30
C MET A 126 4.23 -3.93 22.01
N ASN A 127 3.51 -4.90 21.42
CA ASN A 127 3.81 -5.40 20.08
C ASN A 127 3.71 -4.27 19.05
N VAL A 128 2.67 -3.44 19.11
CA VAL A 128 2.55 -2.26 18.22
C VAL A 128 3.78 -1.36 18.32
N LYS A 129 4.28 -1.07 19.54
CA LYS A 129 5.51 -0.27 19.70
C LYS A 129 6.71 -0.93 19.00
N ARG A 130 6.89 -2.24 19.19
CA ARG A 130 7.94 -3.01 18.54
C ARG A 130 7.80 -2.94 17.01
N THR A 131 6.58 -3.10 16.50
CA THR A 131 6.26 -3.09 15.08
C THR A 131 6.63 -1.75 14.44
N VAL A 132 6.18 -0.65 15.03
CA VAL A 132 6.49 0.70 14.54
C VAL A 132 8.01 0.94 14.51
N LYS A 133 8.72 0.58 15.58
CA LYS A 133 10.19 0.70 15.64
C LYS A 133 10.88 -0.16 14.57
N GLY A 134 10.41 -1.39 14.38
CA GLY A 134 10.84 -2.27 13.31
C GLY A 134 10.66 -1.66 11.94
N TYR A 135 9.50 -1.08 11.67
CA TYR A 135 9.16 -0.47 10.39
C TYR A 135 10.01 0.77 10.10
N ILE A 136 10.23 1.61 11.11
CA ILE A 136 11.17 2.74 11.02
C ILE A 136 12.56 2.23 10.64
N SER A 137 13.06 1.17 11.31
CA SER A 137 14.38 0.62 11.01
C SER A 137 14.48 -0.07 9.64
N ALA A 138 13.36 -0.57 9.12
CA ALA A 138 13.28 -1.14 7.77
C ALA A 138 13.27 -0.07 6.67
N GLY A 139 12.97 1.18 7.02
CA GLY A 139 12.92 2.30 6.09
C GLY A 139 11.52 2.64 5.58
N PHE A 140 10.46 2.10 6.21
CA PHE A 140 9.09 2.49 5.88
C PHE A 140 8.84 3.97 6.20
N ALA A 141 8.10 4.63 5.32
CA ALA A 141 7.65 6.00 5.50
C ALA A 141 6.34 6.09 6.30
N GLY A 142 5.54 5.04 6.25
CA GLY A 142 4.30 4.93 7.02
C GLY A 142 3.94 3.50 7.39
N ILE A 143 2.96 3.35 8.26
CA ILE A 143 2.37 2.08 8.68
C ILE A 143 0.85 2.21 8.74
N ILE A 144 0.13 1.20 8.27
CA ILE A 144 -1.31 1.03 8.46
C ILE A 144 -1.52 0.10 9.65
N LEU A 145 -2.38 0.48 10.60
CA LEU A 145 -2.76 -0.33 11.76
C LEU A 145 -4.27 -0.47 11.81
N GLU A 146 -4.75 -1.70 11.89
CA GLU A 146 -6.18 -2.03 11.99
C GLU A 146 -6.61 -2.41 13.41
N ASP A 147 -7.92 -2.41 13.65
CA ASP A 147 -8.53 -2.64 14.96
C ASP A 147 -9.18 -4.04 15.09
N GLN A 148 -8.73 -5.00 14.29
CA GLN A 148 -9.19 -6.38 14.35
C GLN A 148 -8.65 -7.11 15.59
N SER A 149 -9.47 -7.98 16.16
CA SER A 149 -9.13 -8.86 17.29
C SER A 149 -8.87 -10.27 16.78
N GLY A 150 -7.62 -10.72 16.89
CA GLY A 150 -7.17 -12.04 16.46
C GLY A 150 -6.64 -12.09 15.01
N TYR A 151 -5.93 -13.18 14.69
CA TYR A 151 -5.51 -13.54 13.33
C TYR A 151 -6.74 -13.99 12.54
N ALA A 152 -7.70 -13.08 12.31
CA ALA A 152 -8.82 -13.39 11.44
C ALA A 152 -8.24 -13.59 10.04
N ASN A 153 -8.61 -14.70 9.40
CA ASN A 153 -8.19 -15.02 8.05
C ASN A 153 -8.62 -13.88 7.12
N GLN A 154 -7.68 -12.99 6.81
CA GLN A 154 -7.86 -11.74 6.06
C GLN A 154 -8.21 -12.00 4.56
N ILE A 155 -8.60 -13.23 4.23
CA ILE A 155 -8.93 -13.71 2.89
C ILE A 155 -10.31 -13.20 2.44
N ASP A 156 -11.21 -12.83 3.36
CA ASP A 156 -12.62 -12.68 2.98
C ASP A 156 -13.00 -11.30 2.40
N ALA A 157 -12.29 -10.21 2.72
CA ALA A 157 -12.65 -8.88 2.22
C ALA A 157 -11.83 -8.43 0.99
N PHE A 158 -10.54 -8.76 0.94
CA PHE A 158 -9.62 -8.21 -0.07
C PHE A 158 -9.57 -9.04 -1.36
N VAL A 159 -9.57 -10.38 -1.26
CA VAL A 159 -9.60 -11.28 -2.42
C VAL A 159 -10.93 -11.13 -3.18
N LEU A 160 -12.04 -11.01 -2.45
CA LEU A 160 -13.35 -10.75 -3.05
C LEU A 160 -13.39 -9.40 -3.76
N TRP A 161 -12.74 -8.35 -3.24
CA TRP A 161 -12.71 -7.03 -3.89
C TRP A 161 -11.79 -6.99 -5.14
N ILE A 162 -10.63 -7.64 -5.11
CA ILE A 162 -9.76 -7.77 -6.30
C ILE A 162 -10.48 -8.55 -7.40
N ILE A 163 -11.16 -9.66 -7.07
CA ILE A 163 -11.97 -10.40 -8.04
C ILE A 163 -13.14 -9.55 -8.58
N PHE A 164 -13.76 -8.73 -7.73
CA PHE A 164 -14.87 -7.86 -8.14
C PHE A 164 -14.42 -6.74 -9.10
N CYS A 165 -13.25 -6.14 -8.85
CA CYS A 165 -12.68 -5.08 -9.68
C CYS A 165 -12.10 -5.60 -11.01
N GLN A 166 -11.64 -6.85 -11.06
CA GLN A 166 -11.02 -7.41 -12.28
C GLN A 166 -12.04 -7.91 -13.32
N TYR A 167 -13.31 -8.17 -12.94
CA TYR A 167 -14.27 -8.91 -13.79
C TYR A 167 -15.60 -8.19 -14.13
N GLU A 168 -15.81 -6.90 -13.78
CA GLU A 168 -17.06 -6.15 -14.04
C GLU A 168 -18.36 -6.96 -13.76
N ILE A 169 -18.43 -7.70 -12.64
CA ILE A 169 -19.58 -8.56 -12.36
C ILE A 169 -20.71 -7.74 -11.74
N THR A 170 -21.82 -7.60 -12.47
CA THR A 170 -22.95 -6.69 -12.19
C THR A 170 -24.06 -7.23 -11.28
N SER A 171 -23.84 -8.26 -10.45
CA SER A 171 -24.84 -8.61 -9.41
C SER A 171 -24.34 -9.54 -8.28
N PRO A 172 -24.48 -9.12 -7.00
CA PRO A 172 -24.17 -9.95 -5.82
C PRO A 172 -25.06 -11.20 -5.64
N ALA A 173 -26.22 -11.26 -6.30
CA ALA A 173 -27.24 -12.28 -6.04
C ALA A 173 -26.88 -13.69 -6.53
N VAL A 174 -26.09 -13.81 -7.60
CA VAL A 174 -25.79 -15.10 -8.26
C VAL A 174 -24.83 -15.96 -7.43
N TRP A 175 -23.93 -15.34 -6.67
CA TRP A 175 -22.94 -16.08 -5.88
C TRP A 175 -23.51 -16.56 -4.53
N MET A 176 -24.38 -15.76 -3.91
CA MET A 176 -25.09 -16.12 -2.66
C MET A 176 -25.98 -17.35 -2.82
N SER A 177 -26.50 -17.62 -4.03
CA SER A 177 -27.24 -18.85 -4.32
C SER A 177 -26.36 -20.08 -4.55
N GLY A 178 -25.12 -19.90 -5.04
CA GLY A 178 -24.19 -21.01 -5.32
C GLY A 178 -23.45 -21.51 -4.08
N ALA A 179 -23.06 -20.61 -3.17
CA ALA A 179 -22.37 -20.98 -1.93
C ALA A 179 -23.29 -21.74 -0.94
N LYS A 180 -24.62 -21.61 -1.06
CA LYS A 180 -25.60 -22.31 -0.20
C LYS A 180 -25.82 -23.78 -0.57
N VAL A 181 -25.33 -24.27 -1.71
CA VAL A 181 -25.69 -25.61 -2.22
C VAL A 181 -24.68 -26.71 -1.86
N SER A 182 -23.48 -26.38 -1.36
CA SER A 182 -22.43 -27.40 -1.10
C SER A 182 -22.11 -27.69 0.37
N LEU A 183 -22.59 -26.90 1.33
CA LEU A 183 -22.30 -27.12 2.75
C LEU A 183 -23.56 -27.58 3.47
N GLY A 184 -23.69 -28.90 3.54
CA GLY A 184 -24.72 -29.56 4.34
C GLY A 184 -24.64 -29.11 5.80
N LYS A 185 -25.81 -28.73 6.34
CA LYS A 185 -26.23 -28.78 7.75
C LYS A 185 -25.11 -28.80 8.79
N ASP A 186 -24.58 -27.61 9.13
CA ASP A 186 -24.12 -27.23 10.47
C ASP A 186 -24.11 -25.70 10.57
N LEU A 187 -25.30 -25.11 10.51
CA LEU A 187 -25.51 -23.65 10.52
C LEU A 187 -25.26 -22.99 11.90
N ALA A 188 -24.93 -23.78 12.94
CA ALA A 188 -24.56 -23.25 14.25
C ALA A 188 -23.08 -22.78 14.34
N GLY A 189 -22.24 -23.16 13.37
CA GLY A 189 -20.83 -22.75 13.31
C GLY A 189 -20.54 -21.49 12.48
N LEU A 190 -21.52 -21.01 11.71
CA LEU A 190 -21.36 -19.85 10.81
C LEU A 190 -21.68 -18.50 11.46
N GLU A 191 -22.27 -18.47 12.67
CA GLU A 191 -22.39 -17.24 13.48
C GLU A 191 -21.05 -16.80 14.10
N ALA A 192 -19.98 -17.61 13.97
CA ALA A 192 -18.66 -17.31 14.53
C ALA A 192 -17.71 -16.55 13.59
N LEU A 193 -18.15 -16.17 12.38
CA LEU A 193 -17.42 -15.32 11.43
C LEU A 193 -17.78 -13.84 11.58
N GLN A 194 -18.13 -13.40 12.79
CA GLN A 194 -18.13 -11.97 13.06
C GLN A 194 -16.67 -11.53 13.04
N GLU A 195 -16.26 -10.70 12.08
CA GLU A 195 -15.00 -9.96 12.17
C GLU A 195 -15.00 -9.28 13.54
N LYS A 196 -14.25 -9.82 14.49
CA LYS A 196 -14.28 -9.27 15.84
C LYS A 196 -13.34 -8.08 15.85
N VAL A 197 -13.86 -6.88 16.04
CA VAL A 197 -13.04 -5.70 16.34
C VAL A 197 -12.73 -5.65 17.83
N VAL A 198 -11.53 -5.16 18.17
CA VAL A 198 -11.12 -4.95 19.57
C VAL A 198 -12.01 -3.92 20.26
N SER A 199 -11.98 -3.88 21.60
CA SER A 199 -12.68 -2.84 22.36
C SER A 199 -12.20 -1.45 21.98
N ARG A 200 -13.02 -0.43 22.23
CA ARG A 200 -12.67 0.97 21.97
C ARG A 200 -11.40 1.38 22.71
N GLU A 201 -11.27 0.94 23.96
CA GLU A 201 -10.12 1.21 24.82
C GLU A 201 -8.85 0.59 24.24
N GLU A 202 -8.93 -0.65 23.77
CA GLU A 202 -7.79 -1.34 23.15
C GLU A 202 -7.38 -0.68 21.83
N ALA A 203 -8.34 -0.35 20.96
CA ALA A 203 -8.06 0.33 19.69
C ALA A 203 -7.32 1.66 19.92
N VAL A 204 -7.83 2.49 20.83
CA VAL A 204 -7.20 3.77 21.20
C VAL A 204 -5.82 3.53 21.82
N MET A 205 -5.66 2.50 22.66
CA MET A 205 -4.38 2.17 23.28
C MET A 205 -3.33 1.76 22.24
N LYS A 206 -3.70 0.97 21.22
CA LYS A 206 -2.81 0.59 20.12
C LYS A 206 -2.34 1.80 19.31
N ILE A 207 -3.25 2.70 18.92
CA ILE A 207 -2.88 3.93 18.20
C ILE A 207 -2.00 4.84 19.05
N LYS A 208 -2.31 5.01 20.34
CA LYS A 208 -1.44 5.75 21.27
C LYS A 208 -0.05 5.14 21.37
N ALA A 209 0.04 3.81 21.48
CA ALA A 209 1.32 3.12 21.53
C ALA A 209 2.14 3.34 20.25
N ALA A 210 1.52 3.33 19.07
CA ALA A 210 2.19 3.66 17.82
C ALA A 210 2.72 5.09 17.79
N VAL A 211 1.91 6.07 18.24
CA VAL A 211 2.30 7.48 18.34
C VAL A 211 3.45 7.67 19.32
N ASP A 212 3.42 6.98 20.45
CA ASP A 212 4.50 7.01 21.44
C ASP A 212 5.79 6.41 20.86
N ALA A 213 5.71 5.26 20.17
CA ALA A 213 6.87 4.67 19.52
C ALA A 213 7.50 5.60 18.48
N ARG A 214 6.69 6.31 17.70
CA ARG A 214 7.14 7.36 16.77
C ARG A 214 7.92 8.45 17.50
N LYS A 215 7.37 8.99 18.61
CA LYS A 215 8.02 10.02 19.43
C LYS A 215 9.32 9.54 20.04
N GLU A 216 9.31 8.35 20.66
CA GLU A 216 10.47 7.73 21.29
C GLU A 216 11.61 7.49 20.29
N SER A 217 11.29 7.18 19.03
CA SER A 217 12.26 6.97 17.96
C SER A 217 12.72 8.26 17.26
N GLY A 218 12.11 9.41 17.55
CA GLY A 218 12.40 10.68 16.84
C GLY A 218 12.14 10.62 15.34
N SER A 219 11.26 9.72 14.89
CA SER A 219 10.92 9.53 13.48
C SER A 219 9.63 10.25 13.14
N ASP A 220 9.49 10.67 11.89
CA ASP A 220 8.27 11.27 11.37
C ASP A 220 7.30 10.25 10.77
N ILE A 221 7.50 8.94 11.00
CA ILE A 221 6.68 7.89 10.37
C ILE A 221 5.17 8.21 10.42
N VAL A 222 4.50 8.05 9.28
CA VAL A 222 3.06 8.28 9.16
C VAL A 222 2.32 7.07 9.74
N ILE A 223 1.37 7.33 10.63
CA ILE A 223 0.53 6.27 11.23
C ILE A 223 -0.86 6.44 10.63
N VAL A 224 -1.31 5.44 9.89
CA VAL A 224 -2.63 5.38 9.29
C VAL A 224 -3.48 4.44 10.13
N ALA A 225 -4.48 4.97 10.82
CA ALA A 225 -5.40 4.17 11.61
C ALA A 225 -6.56 3.70 10.72
N ARG A 226 -6.67 2.39 10.52
CA ARG A 226 -7.76 1.72 9.80
C ARG A 226 -8.76 1.15 10.80
N THR A 227 -10.04 1.18 10.45
CA THR A 227 -11.09 0.50 11.22
C THR A 227 -11.95 -0.37 10.32
N ASP A 228 -12.16 -1.62 10.72
CA ASP A 228 -13.06 -2.57 10.05
C ASP A 228 -14.41 -2.69 10.81
N SER A 229 -14.63 -1.80 11.79
CA SER A 229 -15.87 -1.74 12.59
C SER A 229 -17.16 -1.56 11.78
N ARG A 230 -17.07 -1.18 10.50
CA ARG A 230 -18.25 -1.00 9.65
C ARG A 230 -18.96 -2.33 9.39
N GLN A 231 -18.18 -3.38 9.11
CA GLN A 231 -18.70 -4.73 8.85
C GLN A 231 -18.95 -5.46 10.17
N ALA A 232 -18.07 -5.25 11.15
CA ALA A 232 -18.16 -5.89 12.46
C ALA A 232 -19.31 -5.38 13.35
N VAL A 233 -19.58 -4.06 13.31
CA VAL A 233 -20.50 -3.37 14.25
C VAL A 233 -21.51 -2.51 13.48
N CYS A 234 -21.14 -1.29 13.08
CA CYS A 234 -21.99 -0.36 12.35
C CYS A 234 -21.20 0.87 11.87
N LEU A 235 -21.82 1.71 11.02
CA LEU A 235 -21.22 2.96 10.55
C LEU A 235 -20.90 3.95 11.68
N GLU A 236 -21.81 4.09 12.65
CA GLU A 236 -21.64 5.04 13.77
C GLU A 236 -20.41 4.69 14.61
N GLU A 237 -20.14 3.39 14.81
CA GLU A 237 -18.93 2.92 15.49
C GLU A 237 -17.68 3.30 14.69
N SER A 238 -17.68 3.12 13.37
CA SER A 238 -16.56 3.52 12.52
C SER A 238 -16.29 5.02 12.58
N ILE A 239 -17.34 5.84 12.52
CA ILE A 239 -17.22 7.30 12.65
C ILE A 239 -16.66 7.66 14.03
N TRP A 240 -17.14 7.02 15.09
CA TRP A 240 -16.62 7.24 16.45
C TRP A 240 -15.13 6.92 16.53
N ARG A 241 -14.70 5.77 15.99
CA ARG A 241 -13.29 5.33 16.00
C ARG A 241 -12.40 6.26 15.19
N SER A 242 -12.83 6.65 13.98
CA SER A 242 -12.10 7.62 13.16
C SER A 242 -11.90 8.96 13.89
N ARG A 243 -12.90 9.41 14.67
CA ARG A 243 -12.76 10.61 15.52
C ARG A 243 -11.86 10.39 16.73
N ALA A 244 -11.87 9.20 17.32
CA ALA A 244 -11.06 8.87 18.49
C ALA A 244 -9.57 8.68 18.17
N PHE A 245 -9.24 8.37 16.91
CA PHE A 245 -7.85 8.19 16.45
C PHE A 245 -7.14 9.49 16.05
N HIS A 246 -7.90 10.57 15.82
CA HIS A 246 -7.38 11.89 15.49
C HIS A 246 -6.85 12.61 16.75
#